data_AF-A0A519NR39-F1
#
_entry.id   AF-A0A519NR39-F1
#
_cell.length_a   1.000
_cell.length_b   1.000
_cell.length_c   1.000
_cell.angle_alpha   90.00
_cell.angle_beta   90.00
_cell.angle_gamma   90.00
#
_symmetry.space_group_name_H-M   'P 1'
#
loop_
_entity.id
_entity.type
_entity.pdbx_description
1 polymer ?
#
loop_
_entity_poly.entity_id
_entity_poly.type
_entity_poly.pdbx_seq_one_letter_code
_entity_poly.pdbx_strand_id
1 'polypeptide(L)' 'DVVACVGMGYSQHSGVVIVADGTPEAAARLERVLWNDPATGVMRHADAGYDIAKAAAREHGLNLPSLKA' A
#
# COMPACT_ATOMS: atom_id res chain seq x y z
N ASP A 1 -14.82 -4.95 -4.04
CA ASP A 1 -16.18 -4.97 -3.49
C ASP A 1 -16.31 -4.13 -2.25
N VAL A 2 -17.37 -3.32 -2.12
CA VAL A 2 -17.79 -2.73 -0.84
C VAL A 2 -18.59 -3.80 -0.08
N VAL A 3 -17.91 -4.86 0.39
CA VAL A 3 -18.48 -5.84 1.33
C VAL A 3 -17.99 -5.49 2.71
N ALA A 4 -18.78 -4.70 3.45
CA ALA A 4 -18.43 -4.31 4.79
C ALA A 4 -18.72 -5.46 5.77
N CYS A 5 -17.68 -6.12 6.32
CA CYS A 5 -17.81 -7.02 7.47
C CYS A 5 -18.46 -6.34 8.70
N VAL A 6 -18.58 -5.01 8.69
CA VAL A 6 -19.16 -4.16 9.75
C VAL A 6 -20.59 -3.68 9.44
N GLY A 7 -21.25 -4.22 8.41
CA GLY A 7 -22.60 -3.82 7.99
C GLY A 7 -22.62 -2.70 6.95
N MET A 8 -23.78 -2.49 6.31
CA MET A 8 -23.93 -1.53 5.21
C MET A 8 -23.63 -0.09 5.66
N GLY A 9 -22.68 0.58 4.99
CA GLY A 9 -22.39 2.01 5.15
C GLY A 9 -21.24 2.36 6.10
N TYR A 10 -20.66 1.40 6.82
CA TYR A 10 -19.65 1.68 7.85
C TYR A 10 -18.19 1.50 7.41
N SER A 11 -17.93 0.86 6.26
CA SER A 11 -16.57 0.72 5.76
C SER A 11 -16.47 0.77 4.25
N GLN A 12 -15.39 1.40 3.79
CA GLN A 12 -14.89 1.31 2.43
C GLN A 12 -13.51 0.65 2.49
N HIS A 13 -13.33 -0.41 1.73
CA HIS A 13 -12.05 -1.10 1.60
C HIS A 13 -11.78 -1.41 0.13
N SER A 14 -10.54 -1.70 -0.19
CA SER A 14 -10.09 -2.07 -1.53
C SER A 14 -9.21 -3.30 -1.41
N GLY A 15 -9.39 -4.23 -2.32
CA GLY A 15 -8.57 -5.44 -2.43
C GLY A 15 -7.92 -5.50 -3.80
N VAL A 16 -6.67 -5.96 -3.84
CA VAL A 16 -5.91 -6.18 -5.08
C VAL A 16 -5.63 -7.67 -5.24
N VAL A 17 -5.72 -8.16 -6.48
CA VAL A 17 -5.33 -9.53 -6.85
C VAL A 17 -4.47 -9.43 -8.12
N ILE A 18 -3.34 -10.14 -8.14
CA ILE A 18 -2.44 -10.22 -9.29
C ILE A 18 -2.01 -11.68 -9.50
N VAL A 19 -1.91 -12.09 -10.76
CA VAL A 19 -1.55 -13.47 -11.15
C VAL A 19 -0.07 -13.53 -11.55
N ALA A 20 0.63 -14.54 -11.04
CA ALA A 20 2.00 -14.86 -11.44
C ALA A 20 1.97 -15.99 -12.48
N ASP A 21 1.92 -15.63 -13.76
CA ASP A 21 1.84 -16.57 -14.90
C ASP A 21 3.21 -16.95 -15.49
N GLY A 22 4.31 -16.46 -14.91
CA GLY A 22 5.68 -16.74 -15.34
C GLY A 22 6.18 -15.89 -16.52
N THR A 23 5.35 -14.98 -17.04
CA THR A 23 5.74 -14.07 -18.12
C THR A 23 6.61 -12.92 -17.60
N PRO A 24 7.55 -12.39 -18.41
CA PRO A 24 8.31 -11.18 -18.06
C PRO A 24 7.41 -9.97 -17.77
N GLU A 25 6.28 -9.86 -18.47
CA GLU A 25 5.30 -8.80 -18.29
C GLU A 25 4.62 -8.91 -16.93
N ALA A 26 4.28 -10.12 -16.47
CA ALA A 26 3.73 -10.33 -15.13
C ALA A 26 4.78 -10.05 -14.05
N ALA A 27 6.05 -10.40 -14.26
CA ALA A 27 7.11 -10.07 -13.32
C ALA A 27 7.23 -8.56 -13.07
N ALA A 28 7.22 -7.75 -14.13
CA ALA A 28 7.25 -6.28 -14.02
C ALA A 28 6.00 -5.71 -13.32
N ARG A 29 4.84 -6.34 -13.50
CA ARG A 29 3.60 -5.94 -12.80
C ARG A 29 3.62 -6.35 -11.33
N LEU A 30 4.11 -7.54 -11.02
CA LEU A 30 4.24 -8.07 -9.66
C LEU A 30 5.18 -7.20 -8.82
N GLU A 31 6.33 -6.83 -9.36
CA GLU A 31 7.29 -5.95 -8.67
C GLU A 31 6.62 -4.63 -8.25
N ARG A 32 5.86 -4.02 -9.15
CA ARG A 32 5.19 -2.74 -8.87
C ARG A 32 4.02 -2.90 -7.90
N VAL A 33 3.18 -3.92 -8.09
CA VAL A 33 1.99 -4.11 -7.25
C VAL A 33 2.39 -4.47 -5.82
N LEU A 34 3.33 -5.40 -5.66
CA LEU A 34 3.76 -5.86 -4.34
C LEU A 34 4.64 -4.83 -3.62
N TRP A 35 5.21 -3.86 -4.33
CA TRP A 35 5.84 -2.69 -3.70
C TRP A 35 4.81 -1.64 -3.28
N ASN A 36 3.93 -1.25 -4.20
CA ASN A 36 3.05 -0.11 -4.00
C ASN A 36 1.91 -0.39 -3.01
N ASP A 37 1.34 -1.60 -3.02
CA ASP A 37 0.22 -1.96 -2.15
C ASP A 37 0.57 -1.80 -0.66
N PRO A 38 1.62 -2.45 -0.11
CA PRO A 38 2.03 -2.23 1.27
C PRO A 38 2.59 -0.82 1.52
N ALA A 39 3.25 -0.20 0.53
CA ALA A 39 3.75 1.17 0.67
C ALA A 39 2.62 2.18 0.90
N THR A 40 1.42 1.97 0.34
CA THR A 40 0.26 2.83 0.64
C THR A 40 -0.19 2.71 2.10
N GLY A 41 -0.06 1.52 2.70
CA GLY A 41 -0.30 1.30 4.12
C GLY A 41 0.71 2.06 4.99
N VAL A 42 2.01 1.95 4.68
CA VAL A 42 3.07 2.68 5.38
C VAL A 42 2.86 4.20 5.24
N MET A 43 2.56 4.68 4.03
CA MET A 43 2.22 6.07 3.77
C MET A 43 1.09 6.55 4.68
N ARG A 44 -0.03 5.81 4.71
CA ARG A 44 -1.21 6.16 5.53
C ARG A 44 -0.86 6.28 7.01
N HIS A 45 -0.06 5.35 7.54
CA HIS A 45 0.34 5.38 8.95
C HIS A 45 1.37 6.49 9.22
N ALA A 46 2.27 6.76 8.29
CA ALA A 46 3.24 7.84 8.44
C ALA A 46 2.57 9.22 8.42
N ASP A 47 1.56 9.39 7.56
CA ASP A 47 0.72 10.61 7.48
C ASP A 47 -0.09 10.83 8.77
N ALA A 48 -0.62 9.75 9.37
CA ALA A 48 -1.26 9.80 10.68
C ALA A 48 -0.31 10.10 11.85
N GLY A 49 1.01 10.18 11.60
CA GLY A 49 2.01 10.61 12.57
C GLY A 49 2.77 9.49 13.27
N TYR A 50 2.56 8.22 12.92
CA TYR A 50 3.25 7.08 13.56
C TYR A 50 4.75 7.06 13.21
N ASP A 51 5.61 7.15 14.23
CA ASP A 51 7.06 7.22 14.04
C ASP A 51 7.66 5.94 13.46
N ILE A 52 7.10 4.77 13.82
CA ILE A 52 7.48 3.48 13.23
C ILE A 52 7.26 3.45 11.71
N ALA A 53 6.21 4.12 11.23
CA ALA A 53 5.87 4.17 9.81
C ALA A 53 6.76 5.17 9.07
N LYS A 54 7.14 6.29 9.71
CA LYS A 54 8.15 7.22 9.17
C LYS A 54 9.53 6.58 9.08
N ALA A 55 9.90 5.76 10.08
CA ALA A 55 11.15 4.99 10.05
C ALA A 55 11.14 3.98 8.90
N ALA A 56 10.07 3.19 8.76
CA ALA A 56 9.90 2.25 7.65
C ALA A 56 9.91 2.95 6.28
N ALA A 57 9.27 4.12 6.16
CA ALA A 57 9.29 4.91 4.93
C ALA A 57 10.70 5.39 4.56
N ARG A 58 11.53 5.76 5.55
CA ARG A 58 12.93 6.17 5.33
C ARG A 58 13.82 4.97 4.99
N GLU A 59 13.66 3.86 5.71
CA GLU A 59 14.42 2.61 5.48
C GLU A 59 14.20 2.07 4.07
N HIS A 60 12.95 2.07 3.61
CA HIS A 60 12.58 1.57 2.29
C HIS A 60 12.58 2.64 1.19
N GLY A 61 13.02 3.87 1.48
CA GLY A 61 13.17 4.93 0.48
C GLY A 61 11.86 5.39 -0.18
N LEU A 62 10.73 5.34 0.54
CA LEU A 62 9.44 5.76 0.03
C LEU A 62 9.41 7.28 -0.23
N ASN A 63 8.99 7.68 -1.44
CA ASN A 63 8.85 9.08 -1.80
C ASN A 63 7.52 9.65 -1.27
N LEU A 64 7.52 10.14 -0.04
CA LEU A 64 6.35 10.75 0.62
C LEU A 64 6.50 12.28 0.68
N PRO A 65 5.77 13.06 -0.15
CA PRO A 65 5.85 14.52 -0.14
C PRO A 65 5.46 15.15 1.20
N SER A 66 4.53 14.55 1.95
CA SER A 66 4.08 15.05 3.25
C SER A 66 5.11 14.89 4.38
N LEU A 67 6.10 14.02 4.22
CA LEU A 67 7.22 13.86 5.17
C LEU A 67 8.47 14.65 4.76
N LYS A 68 8.48 15.26 3.57
CA LYS A 68 9.55 16.16 3.13
C LYS A 68 9.34 17.52 3.80
N ALA A 69 9.95 17.69 4.97
CA ALA A 69 10.23 18.98 5.60
C ALA A 69 11.75 19.20 5.60
#